data_AF-A0AAV0CX92-F1
#
_entry.id   AF-A0AAV0CX92-F1
#
_cell.length_a   1.000
_cell.length_b   1.000
_cell.length_c   1.000
_cell.angle_alpha   90.00
_cell.angle_beta   90.00
_cell.angle_gamma   90.00
#
_symmetry.space_group_name_H-M   'P 1'
#
loop_
_entity.id
_entity.type
_entity.pdbx_description
1 polymer ?
#
loop_
_entity_poly.entity_id
_entity_poly.type
_entity_poly.pdbx_seq_one_letter_code
_entity_poly.pdbx_strand_id
1 'polypeptide(L)'
;MAETSKSSVLYLPPNLNKNITETFGKLVDIYRALGDDRRSFSYYKAIPVIEKLPFKIESVDQAQNLPGIGKSLQEHIQEIVNTGKLAKLEHFEQDEKVRTISLFGEVWGVGPATALKLYEKGYRTLDDLKSEESLTNAQRLGLKYFHDIKTRIPRHEVEIMDQLLQKVAQEILPGVIIVCGGSYRRGKASCGDMDVVITHPDGERFSCTICKESQRNEVFEG
;
A
#
# COMPACT_ATOMS: atom_id res chain seq x y z
N MET A 1 29.05 -10.92 33.88
CA MET A 1 27.64 -10.48 33.94
C MET A 1 27.45 -9.39 32.90
N ALA A 2 26.65 -9.67 31.89
CA ALA A 2 25.99 -8.68 31.04
C ALA A 2 24.92 -9.46 30.24
N GLU A 3 23.74 -9.58 30.83
CA GLU A 3 22.54 -10.01 30.13
C GLU A 3 22.14 -8.88 29.17
N THR A 4 22.23 -9.13 27.87
CA THR A 4 21.71 -8.19 26.86
C THR A 4 20.48 -8.81 26.22
N SER A 5 19.33 -8.38 26.75
CA SER A 5 18.06 -8.14 26.05
C SER A 5 17.57 -9.25 25.11
N LYS A 6 16.74 -10.15 25.64
CA LYS A 6 15.80 -10.95 24.84
C LYS A 6 14.99 -10.01 23.95
N SER A 7 15.23 -10.08 22.64
CA SER A 7 14.35 -9.50 21.61
C SER A 7 12.91 -9.87 21.93
N SER A 8 12.14 -8.88 22.37
CA SER A 8 10.70 -9.02 22.59
C SER A 8 10.06 -9.19 21.23
N VAL A 9 9.90 -10.45 20.80
CA VAL A 9 9.06 -10.77 19.65
C VAL A 9 7.69 -10.18 19.99
N LEU A 10 7.34 -9.07 19.34
CA LEU A 10 6.03 -8.45 19.48
C LEU A 10 5.00 -9.53 19.11
N TYR A 11 4.29 -10.03 20.12
CA TYR A 11 3.18 -10.95 19.89
C TYR A 11 2.13 -10.22 19.06
N LEU A 12 2.06 -10.57 17.78
CA LEU A 12 1.03 -10.10 16.87
C LEU A 12 -0.05 -11.18 16.86
N PRO A 13 -1.15 -11.01 17.62
CA PRO A 13 -2.23 -11.98 17.59
C PRO A 13 -2.74 -12.16 16.16
N PRO A 14 -3.10 -13.39 15.76
CA PRO A 14 -3.58 -13.66 14.42
C PRO A 14 -4.87 -12.86 14.15
N ASN A 15 -5.01 -12.32 12.94
CA ASN A 15 -6.24 -11.67 12.51
C ASN A 15 -7.37 -12.71 12.39
N LEU A 16 -8.27 -12.72 13.37
CA LEU A 16 -9.41 -13.65 13.45
C LEU A 16 -10.53 -13.34 12.45
N ASN A 17 -10.49 -12.17 11.83
CA ASN A 17 -11.50 -11.63 10.91
C ASN A 17 -10.94 -11.45 9.49
N LYS A 18 -10.00 -12.33 9.12
CA LYS A 18 -9.22 -12.24 7.88
C LYS A 18 -10.11 -12.13 6.63
N ASN A 19 -11.18 -12.92 6.56
CA ASN A 19 -12.16 -12.89 5.48
C ASN A 19 -12.76 -11.49 5.25
N ILE A 20 -13.12 -10.78 6.32
CA ILE A 20 -13.67 -9.43 6.24
C ILE A 20 -12.57 -8.45 5.81
N THR A 21 -11.40 -8.51 6.47
CA THR A 21 -10.32 -7.55 6.18
C THR A 21 -9.74 -7.71 4.77
N GLU A 22 -9.66 -8.93 4.22
CA GLU A 22 -9.22 -9.17 2.85
C GLU A 22 -10.26 -8.68 1.84
N THR A 23 -11.54 -8.95 2.08
CA THR A 23 -12.64 -8.44 1.25
C THR A 23 -12.65 -6.91 1.23
N PHE A 24 -12.51 -6.27 2.40
CA PHE A 24 -12.42 -4.82 2.50
C PHE A 24 -11.15 -4.28 1.83
N GLY A 25 -10.02 -4.99 1.95
CA GLY A 25 -8.77 -4.66 1.26
C GLY A 25 -8.96 -4.60 -0.26
N LYS A 26 -9.58 -5.62 -0.85
CA LYS A 26 -9.90 -5.61 -2.29
C LYS A 26 -10.77 -4.42 -2.70
N LEU A 27 -11.79 -4.08 -1.89
CA LEU A 27 -12.62 -2.90 -2.15
C LEU A 27 -11.84 -1.59 -2.05
N VAL A 28 -10.91 -1.47 -1.10
CA VAL A 28 -10.03 -0.29 -0.97
C VAL A 28 -9.27 -0.07 -2.27
N ASP A 29 -8.69 -1.13 -2.82
CA ASP A 29 -7.87 -1.08 -4.04
C ASP A 29 -8.73 -0.74 -5.27
N ILE A 30 -9.86 -1.42 -5.44
CA ILE A 30 -10.81 -1.14 -6.54
C ILE A 30 -11.31 0.30 -6.48
N TYR A 31 -11.77 0.78 -5.31
CA TYR A 31 -12.28 2.14 -5.20
C TYR A 31 -11.21 3.20 -5.42
N ARG A 32 -9.96 2.95 -5.00
CA ARG A 32 -8.83 3.84 -5.34
C ARG A 32 -8.62 3.91 -6.83
N ALA A 33 -8.58 2.77 -7.51
CA ALA A 33 -8.40 2.74 -8.96
C ALA A 33 -9.54 3.44 -9.72
N LEU A 34 -10.76 3.38 -9.19
CA LEU A 34 -11.93 4.10 -9.71
C LEU A 34 -11.97 5.60 -9.32
N GLY A 35 -11.05 6.08 -8.47
CA GLY A 35 -11.01 7.47 -8.01
C GLY A 35 -12.05 7.83 -6.95
N ASP A 36 -12.63 6.84 -6.26
CA ASP A 36 -13.57 7.05 -5.16
C ASP A 36 -12.87 6.95 -3.80
N ASP A 37 -12.12 8.00 -3.49
CA ASP A 37 -11.32 8.08 -2.25
C ASP A 37 -12.20 8.02 -1.00
N ARG A 38 -13.40 8.58 -1.03
CA ARG A 38 -14.29 8.60 0.14
C ARG A 38 -14.74 7.19 0.52
N ARG A 39 -15.16 6.37 -0.47
CA ARG A 39 -15.56 4.99 -0.20
C ARG A 39 -14.34 4.15 0.16
N SER A 40 -13.25 4.28 -0.58
CA SER A 40 -11.99 3.57 -0.27
C SER A 40 -11.54 3.85 1.16
N PHE A 41 -11.50 5.12 1.58
CA PHE A 41 -11.09 5.53 2.91
C PHE A 41 -11.96 4.94 4.02
N SER A 42 -13.26 4.79 3.79
CA SER A 42 -14.19 4.20 4.74
C SER A 42 -13.82 2.73 5.05
N TYR A 43 -13.58 1.91 4.03
CA TYR A 43 -13.11 0.53 4.23
C TYR A 43 -11.71 0.48 4.84
N TYR A 44 -10.80 1.34 4.36
CA TYR A 44 -9.43 1.42 4.85
C TYR A 44 -9.38 1.70 6.36
N LYS A 45 -10.25 2.58 6.87
CA LYS A 45 -10.35 2.88 8.31
C LYS A 45 -10.91 1.73 9.13
N ALA A 46 -11.82 0.93 8.56
CA ALA A 46 -12.41 -0.21 9.26
C ALA A 46 -11.46 -1.42 9.39
N ILE A 47 -10.61 -1.67 8.40
CA ILE A 47 -9.66 -2.81 8.39
C ILE A 47 -8.84 -2.91 9.69
N PRO A 48 -8.09 -1.89 10.14
CA PRO A 48 -7.26 -2.01 11.35
C PRO A 48 -8.07 -2.11 12.64
N VAL A 49 -9.33 -1.69 12.64
CA VAL A 49 -10.25 -1.86 13.78
C VAL A 49 -10.66 -3.32 13.88
N ILE A 50 -11.07 -3.92 12.76
CA ILE A 50 -11.50 -5.32 12.66
C ILE A 50 -10.33 -6.29 12.86
N GLU A 51 -9.16 -5.99 12.30
CA GLU A 51 -7.93 -6.80 12.41
C GLU A 51 -7.48 -6.98 13.87
N LYS A 52 -7.74 -5.99 14.74
CA LYS A 52 -7.31 -5.99 16.15
C LYS A 52 -8.32 -6.62 17.11
N LEU A 53 -9.50 -7.03 16.64
CA LEU A 53 -10.49 -7.62 17.52
C LEU A 53 -9.98 -8.95 18.10
N PRO A 54 -10.13 -9.18 19.42
CA PRO A 54 -9.68 -10.42 20.06
C PRO A 54 -10.64 -11.60 19.84
N PHE A 55 -11.67 -11.43 19.01
CA PHE A 55 -12.67 -12.43 18.68
C PHE A 55 -13.03 -12.39 17.20
N LYS A 56 -13.58 -13.49 16.70
CA LYS A 56 -14.19 -13.57 15.38
C LYS A 56 -15.59 -12.95 15.41
N ILE A 57 -15.92 -12.11 14.43
CA ILE A 57 -17.26 -11.56 14.26
C ILE A 57 -18.18 -12.65 13.70
N GLU A 58 -19.23 -12.98 14.45
CA GLU A 58 -20.26 -13.96 14.11
C GLU A 58 -21.64 -13.32 13.91
N SER A 59 -21.83 -12.08 14.36
CA SER A 59 -23.05 -11.28 14.10
C SER A 59 -22.72 -9.80 13.95
N VAL A 60 -23.59 -9.06 13.25
CA VAL A 60 -23.42 -7.60 13.06
C VAL A 60 -23.45 -6.82 14.37
N ASP A 61 -24.12 -7.31 15.40
CA ASP A 61 -24.22 -6.65 16.70
C ASP A 61 -22.85 -6.45 17.35
N GLN A 62 -21.90 -7.36 17.09
CA GLN A 62 -20.52 -7.25 17.55
C GLN A 62 -19.73 -6.14 16.83
N ALA A 63 -20.24 -5.65 15.69
CA ALA A 63 -19.61 -4.60 14.88
C ALA A 63 -20.31 -3.24 14.96
N GLN A 64 -21.52 -3.16 15.52
CA GLN A 64 -22.37 -1.94 15.48
C GLN A 64 -21.74 -0.71 16.15
N ASN A 65 -20.97 -0.91 17.23
CA ASN A 65 -20.38 0.17 18.02
C ASN A 65 -18.89 0.41 17.74
N LEU A 66 -18.36 -0.20 16.67
CA LEU A 66 -16.95 -0.06 16.33
C LEU A 66 -16.67 1.30 15.66
N PRO A 67 -15.59 2.00 16.06
CA PRO A 67 -15.28 3.32 15.53
C PRO A 67 -14.99 3.24 14.03
N GLY A 68 -15.59 4.15 13.25
CA GLY A 68 -15.43 4.19 11.80
C GLY A 68 -16.25 3.16 11.02
N ILE A 69 -17.11 2.36 11.69
CA ILE A 69 -17.97 1.36 11.05
C ILE A 69 -19.43 1.83 11.09
N GLY A 70 -19.85 2.54 10.03
CA GLY A 70 -21.23 2.98 9.86
C GLY A 70 -22.15 1.89 9.29
N LYS A 71 -23.45 2.20 9.22
CA LYS A 71 -24.52 1.27 8.79
C LYS A 71 -24.20 0.48 7.51
N SER A 72 -23.70 1.12 6.46
CA SER A 72 -23.37 0.43 5.20
C SER A 72 -22.23 -0.59 5.36
N LEU A 73 -21.21 -0.30 6.18
CA LEU A 73 -20.15 -1.28 6.46
C LEU A 73 -20.67 -2.42 7.33
N GLN A 74 -21.58 -2.14 8.26
CA GLN A 74 -22.24 -3.16 9.08
C GLN A 74 -23.05 -4.13 8.22
N GLU A 75 -23.79 -3.63 7.23
CA GLU A 75 -24.51 -4.44 6.25
C GLU A 75 -23.55 -5.36 5.46
N HIS A 76 -22.42 -4.82 4.99
CA HIS A 76 -21.41 -5.62 4.30
C HIS A 76 -20.75 -6.68 5.22
N ILE A 77 -20.46 -6.34 6.47
CA ILE A 77 -19.93 -7.30 7.45
C ILE A 77 -20.95 -8.42 7.66
N GLN A 78 -22.22 -8.08 7.84
CA GLN A 78 -23.29 -9.08 8.03
C GLN A 78 -23.41 -10.02 6.83
N GLU A 79 -23.32 -9.48 5.61
CA GLU A 79 -23.35 -10.27 4.38
C GLU A 79 -22.16 -11.24 4.30
N ILE A 80 -20.95 -10.75 4.59
CA ILE A 80 -19.72 -11.56 4.59
C ILE A 80 -19.77 -12.66 5.66
N VAL A 81 -20.29 -12.35 6.84
CA VAL A 81 -20.46 -13.33 7.93
C VAL A 81 -21.45 -14.41 7.54
N ASN A 82 -22.57 -14.04 6.91
CA ASN A 82 -23.63 -15.00 6.54
C ASN A 82 -23.27 -15.87 5.34
N THR A 83 -22.61 -15.29 4.33
CA THR A 83 -22.43 -15.93 3.02
C THR A 83 -20.98 -16.30 2.73
N GLY A 84 -20.03 -15.77 3.50
CA GLY A 84 -18.59 -15.85 3.21
C GLY A 84 -18.13 -14.93 2.08
N LYS A 85 -19.03 -14.15 1.47
CA LYS A 85 -18.76 -13.32 0.29
C LYS A 85 -19.43 -11.95 0.39
N LEU A 86 -19.15 -11.10 -0.59
CA LEU A 86 -19.80 -9.81 -0.75
C LEU A 86 -20.21 -9.64 -2.21
N ALA A 87 -21.51 -9.59 -2.48
CA ALA A 87 -22.09 -9.48 -3.82
C ALA A 87 -21.56 -8.25 -4.57
N LYS A 88 -21.31 -7.16 -3.85
CA LYS A 88 -20.70 -5.95 -4.42
C LYS A 88 -19.30 -6.18 -4.98
N LEU A 89 -18.48 -6.96 -4.27
CA LEU A 89 -17.15 -7.31 -4.74
C LEU A 89 -17.26 -8.26 -5.95
N GLU A 90 -18.15 -9.25 -5.91
CA GLU A 90 -18.39 -10.15 -7.05
C GLU A 90 -18.83 -9.37 -8.30
N HIS A 91 -19.69 -8.37 -8.14
CA HIS A 91 -20.10 -7.50 -9.24
C HIS A 91 -18.92 -6.74 -9.86
N PHE A 92 -18.03 -6.16 -9.03
CA PHE A 92 -16.82 -5.52 -9.51
C PHE A 92 -15.84 -6.48 -10.17
N GLU A 93 -15.72 -7.71 -9.67
CA GLU A 93 -14.87 -8.75 -10.26
C GLU A 93 -15.44 -9.26 -11.61
N GLN A 94 -16.73 -9.06 -11.90
CA GLN A 94 -17.35 -9.44 -13.19
C GLN A 94 -17.39 -8.29 -14.20
N ASP A 95 -17.41 -7.04 -13.74
CA ASP A 95 -17.43 -5.85 -14.61
C ASP A 95 -16.08 -5.66 -15.34
N GLU A 96 -16.11 -5.72 -16.68
CA GLU A 96 -14.91 -5.55 -17.52
C GLU A 96 -14.24 -4.18 -17.34
N LYS A 97 -15.05 -3.12 -17.22
CA LYS A 97 -14.55 -1.76 -17.06
C LYS A 97 -13.83 -1.64 -15.73
N VAL A 98 -14.44 -2.10 -14.65
CA VAL A 98 -13.85 -2.05 -13.31
C VAL A 98 -12.55 -2.87 -13.26
N ARG A 99 -12.56 -4.08 -13.81
CA ARG A 99 -11.35 -4.92 -13.89
C ARG A 99 -10.22 -4.25 -14.66
N THR A 100 -10.53 -3.66 -15.82
CA THR A 100 -9.51 -3.02 -16.66
C THR A 100 -8.94 -1.77 -16.00
N ILE A 101 -9.80 -0.90 -15.46
CA ILE A 101 -9.36 0.30 -14.77
C ILE A 101 -8.53 -0.06 -13.53
N SER A 102 -8.94 -1.10 -12.79
CA SER A 102 -8.17 -1.60 -11.63
C SER A 102 -6.81 -2.11 -12.05
N LEU A 103 -6.73 -2.94 -13.10
CA LEU A 103 -5.48 -3.44 -13.65
C LEU A 103 -4.53 -2.30 -14.06
N PHE A 104 -5.04 -1.29 -14.75
CA PHE A 104 -4.23 -0.14 -15.16
C PHE A 104 -3.77 0.70 -13.96
N GLY A 105 -4.63 0.87 -12.95
CA GLY A 105 -4.30 1.57 -11.71
C GLY A 105 -3.23 0.88 -10.85
N GLU A 106 -2.96 -0.41 -11.08
CA GLU A 106 -1.84 -1.10 -10.44
C GLU A 106 -0.47 -0.70 -11.04
N VAL A 107 -0.43 -0.11 -12.23
CA VAL A 107 0.81 0.33 -12.87
C VAL A 107 1.33 1.58 -12.17
N TRP A 108 2.59 1.54 -11.71
CA TRP A 108 3.19 2.68 -11.02
C TRP A 108 3.15 3.96 -11.88
N GLY A 109 2.65 5.04 -11.28
CA GLY A 109 2.45 6.33 -11.95
C GLY A 109 1.14 6.46 -12.76
N VAL A 110 0.31 5.42 -12.83
CA VAL A 110 -1.03 5.49 -13.45
C VAL A 110 -2.08 5.72 -12.38
N GLY A 111 -2.68 6.91 -12.38
CA GLY A 111 -3.81 7.26 -11.50
C GLY A 111 -5.18 6.99 -12.15
N PRO A 112 -6.29 7.18 -11.40
CA PRO A 112 -7.65 6.87 -11.87
C PRO A 112 -8.04 7.57 -13.17
N ALA A 113 -7.69 8.85 -13.32
CA ALA A 113 -7.98 9.60 -14.54
C ALA A 113 -7.23 9.04 -15.75
N THR A 114 -5.97 8.66 -15.57
CA THR A 114 -5.16 8.03 -16.63
C THR A 114 -5.69 6.64 -16.97
N ALA A 115 -6.01 5.82 -15.97
CA ALA A 115 -6.57 4.48 -16.18
C ALA A 115 -7.90 4.53 -16.95
N LEU A 116 -8.79 5.47 -16.60
CA LEU A 116 -10.04 5.68 -17.33
C LEU A 116 -9.78 6.12 -18.78
N LYS A 117 -8.87 7.07 -19.01
CA LYS A 117 -8.52 7.53 -20.36
C LYS A 117 -7.98 6.38 -21.23
N LEU A 118 -7.14 5.51 -20.66
CA LEU A 118 -6.62 4.33 -21.36
C LEU A 118 -7.73 3.33 -21.71
N TYR A 119 -8.67 3.12 -20.79
CA TYR A 119 -9.85 2.29 -21.05
C TYR A 119 -10.73 2.86 -22.18
N GLU A 120 -10.98 4.18 -22.16
CA GLU A 120 -11.77 4.89 -23.18
C GLU A 120 -11.11 4.85 -24.56
N LYS A 121 -9.78 4.77 -24.62
CA LYS A 121 -9.03 4.52 -25.86
C LYS A 121 -9.18 3.10 -26.41
N GLY A 122 -9.82 2.19 -25.67
CA GLY A 122 -10.07 0.81 -26.10
C GLY A 122 -9.08 -0.22 -25.56
N TYR A 123 -8.10 0.18 -24.74
CA TYR A 123 -7.14 -0.76 -24.15
C TYR A 123 -7.77 -1.60 -23.05
N ARG A 124 -7.37 -2.87 -22.96
CA ARG A 124 -7.86 -3.86 -22.00
C ARG A 124 -6.76 -4.62 -21.26
N THR A 125 -5.55 -4.64 -21.82
CA THR A 125 -4.43 -5.41 -21.27
C THR A 125 -3.20 -4.52 -21.04
N LEU A 126 -2.25 -4.99 -20.22
CA LEU A 126 -0.97 -4.29 -20.02
C LEU A 126 -0.12 -4.27 -21.29
N ASP A 127 -0.27 -5.27 -22.17
CA ASP A 127 0.45 -5.31 -23.45
C ASP A 127 -0.02 -4.21 -24.40
N ASP A 128 -1.32 -3.89 -24.37
CA ASP A 128 -1.88 -2.79 -25.16
C ASP A 128 -1.20 -1.46 -24.81
N LEU A 129 -0.80 -1.28 -23.56
CA LEU A 129 -0.16 -0.06 -23.07
C LEU A 129 1.28 0.11 -23.57
N LYS A 130 1.92 -0.95 -24.09
CA LYS A 130 3.30 -0.86 -24.60
C LYS A 130 3.43 0.04 -25.82
N SER A 131 2.36 0.14 -26.63
CA SER A 131 2.31 1.00 -27.82
C SER A 131 1.79 2.41 -27.55
N GLU A 132 1.33 2.70 -26.32
CA GLU A 132 0.80 4.02 -25.99
C GLU A 132 1.92 5.06 -25.85
N GLU A 133 1.93 6.04 -26.75
CA GLU A 133 2.96 7.09 -26.81
C GLU A 133 2.81 8.15 -25.70
N SER A 134 1.59 8.38 -25.21
CA SER A 134 1.34 9.41 -24.18
C SER A 134 1.72 9.00 -22.75
N LEU A 135 2.18 7.76 -22.52
CA LEU A 135 2.70 7.37 -21.21
C LEU A 135 3.97 8.15 -20.85
N THR A 136 4.00 8.66 -19.63
CA THR A 136 5.20 9.31 -19.07
C THR A 136 6.34 8.30 -18.88
N ASN A 137 7.57 8.78 -18.75
CA ASN A 137 8.72 7.91 -18.48
C ASN A 137 8.53 7.08 -17.21
N ALA A 138 7.94 7.68 -16.16
CA ALA A 138 7.61 6.96 -14.93
C ALA A 138 6.62 5.82 -15.18
N GLN A 139 5.53 6.07 -15.91
CA GLN A 139 4.53 5.06 -16.27
C GLN A 139 5.12 3.94 -17.13
N ARG A 140 6.03 4.27 -18.07
CA ARG A 140 6.74 3.26 -18.88
C ARG A 140 7.63 2.37 -18.03
N LEU A 141 8.34 2.93 -17.05
CA LEU A 141 9.13 2.15 -16.09
C LEU A 141 8.22 1.29 -15.21
N GLY A 142 7.10 1.84 -14.75
CA GLY A 142 6.07 1.11 -14.00
C GLY A 142 5.51 -0.08 -14.77
N LEU A 143 5.28 0.09 -16.08
CA LEU A 143 4.84 -0.99 -16.96
C LEU A 143 5.94 -2.02 -17.21
N LYS A 144 7.18 -1.57 -17.45
CA LYS A 144 8.33 -2.44 -17.72
C LYS A 144 8.65 -3.35 -16.54
N TYR A 145 8.60 -2.82 -15.32
CA TYR A 145 8.92 -3.54 -14.08
C TYR A 145 7.67 -3.92 -13.27
N PHE A 146 6.50 -3.99 -13.92
CA PHE A 146 5.22 -4.21 -13.25
C PHE A 146 5.22 -5.42 -12.31
N HIS A 147 5.70 -6.57 -12.80
CA HIS A 147 5.76 -7.80 -12.01
C HIS A 147 6.81 -7.74 -10.90
N ASP A 148 7.95 -7.10 -11.13
CA ASP A 148 9.01 -6.96 -10.14
C ASP A 148 8.56 -6.04 -8.99
N ILE A 149 7.96 -4.88 -9.31
CA ILE A 149 7.44 -3.93 -8.32
C ILE A 149 6.31 -4.55 -7.48
N LYS A 150 5.49 -5.43 -8.08
CA LYS A 150 4.41 -6.12 -7.36
C LYS A 150 4.93 -7.21 -6.41
N THR A 151 6.16 -7.66 -6.60
CA THR A 151 6.76 -8.71 -5.77
C THR A 151 7.11 -8.16 -4.39
N ARG A 152 6.67 -8.84 -3.33
CA ARG A 152 6.96 -8.44 -1.94
C ARG A 152 8.42 -8.69 -1.62
N ILE A 153 9.08 -7.72 -1.00
CA ILE A 153 10.47 -7.80 -0.54
C ILE A 153 10.49 -8.52 0.83
N PRO A 154 11.15 -9.69 0.95
CA PRO A 154 11.34 -10.35 2.23
C PRO A 154 12.05 -9.45 3.24
N ARG A 155 11.68 -9.54 4.53
CA ARG A 155 12.27 -8.68 5.57
C ARG A 155 13.81 -8.76 5.64
N HIS A 156 14.39 -9.94 5.43
CA HIS A 156 15.84 -10.12 5.49
C HIS A 156 16.57 -9.39 4.35
N GLU A 157 15.95 -9.26 3.17
CA GLU A 157 16.52 -8.46 2.07
C GLU A 157 16.52 -6.98 2.43
N VAL A 158 15.44 -6.48 3.05
CA VAL A 158 15.39 -5.09 3.55
C VAL A 158 16.45 -4.83 4.61
N GLU A 159 16.72 -5.79 5.49
CA GLU A 159 17.77 -5.70 6.50
C GLU A 159 19.18 -5.63 5.88
N ILE A 160 19.45 -6.42 4.85
CA ILE A 160 20.72 -6.34 4.09
C ILE A 160 20.86 -4.96 3.43
N MET A 161 19.80 -4.47 2.79
CA MET A 161 19.80 -3.15 2.15
C MET A 161 19.99 -2.01 3.17
N ASP A 162 19.38 -2.11 4.35
CA ASP A 162 19.54 -1.11 5.43
C ASP A 162 21.00 -1.03 5.88
N GLN A 163 21.64 -2.19 6.14
CA GLN A 163 23.05 -2.24 6.52
C GLN A 163 23.97 -1.67 5.43
N LEU A 164 23.69 -1.97 4.16
CA LEU A 164 24.45 -1.44 3.03
C LEU A 164 24.30 0.08 2.92
N LEU A 165 23.07 0.59 3.01
CA LEU A 165 22.79 2.03 2.95
C LEU A 165 23.48 2.77 4.09
N GLN A 166 23.41 2.25 5.31
CA GLN A 166 24.11 2.85 6.45
C GLN A 166 25.61 2.92 6.20
N LYS A 167 26.23 1.84 5.73
CA LYS A 167 27.67 1.82 5.42
C LYS A 167 28.05 2.87 4.38
N VAL A 168 27.38 2.85 3.22
CA VAL A 168 27.69 3.77 2.11
C VAL A 168 27.45 5.22 2.51
N ALA A 169 26.39 5.48 3.27
CA ALA A 169 26.09 6.83 3.70
C ALA A 169 27.14 7.39 4.67
N GLN A 170 27.67 6.58 5.60
CA GLN A 170 28.78 6.99 6.47
C GLN A 170 30.05 7.32 5.69
N GLU A 171 30.33 6.61 4.59
CA GLU A 171 31.48 6.88 3.72
C GLU A 171 31.32 8.22 2.96
N ILE A 172 30.08 8.56 2.56
CA ILE A 172 29.76 9.80 1.84
C ILE A 172 29.72 11.00 2.79
N LEU A 173 29.08 10.85 3.94
CA LEU A 173 28.87 11.90 4.93
C LEU A 173 29.01 11.31 6.34
N PRO A 174 30.20 11.42 6.96
CA PRO A 174 30.40 10.97 8.33
C PRO A 174 29.41 11.63 9.29
N GLY A 175 28.72 10.82 10.10
CA GLY A 175 27.72 11.33 11.06
C GLY A 175 26.28 11.39 10.52
N VAL A 176 26.05 11.01 9.26
CA VAL A 176 24.70 10.88 8.71
C VAL A 176 23.90 9.82 9.46
N ILE A 177 22.60 10.06 9.61
CA ILE A 177 21.67 9.14 10.26
C ILE A 177 20.68 8.68 9.20
N ILE A 178 20.64 7.37 8.97
CA ILE A 178 19.67 6.71 8.11
C ILE A 178 18.75 5.86 8.95
N VAL A 179 17.44 6.03 8.77
CA VAL A 179 16.41 5.26 9.47
C VAL A 179 15.46 4.63 8.46
N CYS A 180 15.48 3.30 8.41
CA CYS A 180 14.46 2.56 7.68
C CYS A 180 13.11 2.65 8.38
N GLY A 181 12.13 3.18 7.66
CA GLY A 181 10.78 3.46 8.13
C GLY A 181 9.76 2.40 7.71
N GLY A 182 8.55 2.85 7.41
CA GLY A 182 7.60 2.03 6.68
C GLY A 182 7.12 0.76 7.38
N SER A 183 6.72 -0.20 6.55
CA SER A 183 6.29 -1.53 7.00
C SER A 183 7.41 -2.31 7.68
N TYR A 184 8.67 -2.06 7.30
CA TYR A 184 9.86 -2.63 7.93
C TYR A 184 9.96 -2.22 9.41
N ARG A 185 9.87 -0.92 9.72
CA ARG A 185 9.88 -0.42 11.11
C ARG A 185 8.71 -0.94 11.94
N ARG A 186 7.56 -1.22 11.31
CA ARG A 186 6.38 -1.80 11.97
C ARG A 186 6.47 -3.32 12.18
N GLY A 187 7.58 -3.95 11.84
CA GLY A 187 7.81 -5.38 12.08
C GLY A 187 7.09 -6.32 11.11
N LYS A 188 6.66 -5.86 9.93
CA LYS A 188 6.04 -6.75 8.94
C LYS A 188 7.09 -7.74 8.39
N ALA A 189 6.64 -8.96 8.08
CA ALA A 189 7.47 -10.06 7.58
C ALA A 189 7.93 -9.86 6.12
N SER A 190 7.22 -9.05 5.34
CA SER A 190 7.60 -8.61 4.01
C SER A 190 7.16 -7.16 3.77
N CYS A 191 7.88 -6.46 2.93
CA CYS A 191 7.68 -5.05 2.58
C CYS A 191 7.26 -4.90 1.11
N GLY A 192 6.60 -3.79 0.76
CA GLY A 192 6.28 -3.48 -0.64
C GLY A 192 7.37 -2.64 -1.29
N ASP A 193 7.96 -1.81 -0.45
CA ASP A 193 8.98 -0.83 -0.72
C ASP A 193 9.88 -0.70 0.52
N MET A 194 10.96 0.05 0.36
CA MET A 194 11.88 0.41 1.44
C MET A 194 11.83 1.92 1.65
N ASP A 195 11.12 2.34 2.69
CA ASP A 195 11.05 3.73 3.10
C ASP A 195 12.29 4.10 3.91
N VAL A 196 12.98 5.18 3.54
CA VAL A 196 14.20 5.62 4.22
C VAL A 196 14.11 7.10 4.55
N VAL A 197 14.40 7.44 5.81
CA VAL A 197 14.58 8.83 6.27
C VAL A 197 16.07 9.07 6.48
N ILE A 198 16.58 10.16 5.91
CA ILE A 198 17.99 10.56 6.01
C ILE A 198 18.05 11.90 6.74
N THR A 199 18.88 12.02 7.76
CA THR A 199 19.08 13.24 8.53
C THR A 199 20.54 13.35 9.00
N HIS A 200 20.95 14.53 9.48
CA HIS A 200 22.29 14.77 9.99
C HIS A 200 22.20 15.73 11.20
N PRO A 201 22.96 15.50 12.29
CA PRO A 201 22.79 16.24 13.54
C PRO A 201 23.14 17.73 13.47
N ASP A 202 23.90 18.18 12.47
CA ASP A 202 24.22 19.61 12.28
C ASP A 202 23.03 20.45 11.79
N GLY A 203 21.96 19.80 11.31
CA GLY A 203 20.79 20.49 10.77
C GLY A 203 21.06 21.32 9.52
N GLU A 204 22.24 21.18 8.90
CA GLU A 204 22.55 21.87 7.67
C GLU A 204 21.78 21.26 6.50
N ARG A 205 21.36 22.10 5.56
CA ARG A 205 20.73 21.59 4.34
C ARG A 205 21.77 20.82 3.56
N PHE A 206 21.50 19.53 3.33
CA PHE A 206 22.32 18.74 2.43
C PHE A 206 22.45 19.45 1.08
N SER A 207 23.66 19.90 0.75
CA SER A 207 23.94 20.55 -0.54
C SER A 207 24.06 19.54 -1.70
N CYS A 208 23.88 18.25 -1.40
CA CYS A 208 24.12 17.16 -2.34
C CYS A 208 22.98 16.96 -3.33
N THR A 209 23.31 16.33 -4.46
CA THR A 209 22.44 16.05 -5.61
C THR A 209 21.10 15.41 -5.21
N ILE A 210 21.08 14.59 -4.15
CA ILE A 210 19.89 13.88 -3.64
C ILE A 210 18.78 14.87 -3.23
N CYS A 211 19.11 15.99 -2.59
CA CYS A 211 18.12 17.01 -2.22
C CYS A 211 17.66 17.86 -3.41
N LYS A 212 18.48 17.97 -4.47
CA LYS A 212 18.10 18.70 -5.69
C LYS A 212 17.12 17.92 -6.58
N GLU A 213 17.07 16.60 -6.44
CA GLU A 213 16.10 15.74 -7.15
C GLU A 213 14.79 15.55 -6.38
N SER A 214 14.83 15.45 -5.04
CA SER A 214 13.59 15.40 -4.23
C SER A 214 12.76 16.69 -4.35
N GLN A 215 13.40 17.86 -4.44
CA GLN A 215 12.69 19.14 -4.60
C GLN A 215 12.07 19.36 -5.99
N ARG A 216 12.37 18.54 -7.00
CA ARG A 216 11.71 18.66 -8.32
C ARG A 216 10.36 17.96 -8.40
N ASN A 217 10.04 17.05 -7.48
CA ASN A 217 8.80 16.26 -7.51
C ASN A 217 7.75 16.65 -6.46
N GLU A 218 7.99 17.71 -5.67
CA GLU A 218 7.03 18.22 -4.66
C GLU A 218 6.42 19.59 -5.03
N VAL A 219 6.39 19.96 -6.31
CA VAL A 219 5.48 21.04 -6.78
C VAL A 219 4.21 20.40 -7.33
N PHE A 220 3.33 19.98 -6.42
CA PHE A 220 1.89 20.01 -6.67
C PHE A 220 1.34 21.27 -6.00
N GLU A 221 1.50 22.41 -6.68
CA GLU A 221 0.69 23.60 -6.44
C GLU A 221 -0.36 23.69 -7.54
N GLY A 222 -1.64 23.79 -7.16
CA GLY A 222 -2.77 24.14 -8.04
C GLY A 222 -3.80 23.06 -8.23
#